data_AF-A0A7X6VGG1-F1
#
_entry.id   AF-A0A7X6VGG1-F1
#
_cell.length_a   1.000
_cell.length_b   1.000
_cell.length_c   1.000
_cell.angle_alpha   90.00
_cell.angle_beta   90.00
_cell.angle_gamma   90.00
#
_symmetry.space_group_name_H-M   'P 1'
#
loop_
_entity.id
_entity.type
_entity.pdbx_description
1 polymer ?
#
loop_
_entity_poly.entity_id
_entity_poly.type
_entity_poly.pdbx_seq_one_letter_code
_entity_poly.pdbx_strand_id
1 'polypeptide(L)'
;TRKGPVGVIALNEKLQQALNPISESKKEKQYRGITFREGDKVMQIKNNYNIEWTSITVDEEGVGVFNGDIGYIEKIDAKNETMTIRFEDKSVICDFLRLDEIEHAYAITVHKSQGSEFDAVIMPMYPVSPLLQSRNLLYTSITRAKELVVLVGRESELITMTDNVYDKRRFSMLNARLRDGK
;
A
#
# COMPACT_ATOMS: atom_id res chain seq x y z
N THR A 1 -7.24 -8.80 1.75
CA THR A 1 -8.46 -8.30 1.07
C THR A 1 -8.59 -6.80 1.30
N ARG A 2 -9.42 -6.07 0.53
CA ARG A 2 -9.66 -4.63 0.78
C ARG A 2 -10.76 -4.38 1.82
N LYS A 3 -11.86 -5.13 1.75
CA LYS A 3 -13.03 -5.03 2.63
C LYS A 3 -13.02 -6.13 3.70
N GLY A 4 -13.84 -5.96 4.74
CA GLY A 4 -14.00 -6.88 5.87
C GLY A 4 -13.25 -6.40 7.12
N PRO A 5 -13.48 -7.04 8.28
CA PRO A 5 -12.88 -6.64 9.57
C PRO A 5 -11.35 -6.74 9.58
N VAL A 6 -10.79 -7.66 8.77
CA VAL A 6 -9.35 -7.85 8.56
C VAL A 6 -8.92 -7.33 7.18
N GLY A 7 -9.75 -6.49 6.56
CA GLY A 7 -9.45 -5.81 5.31
C GLY A 7 -8.59 -4.57 5.54
N VAL A 8 -7.86 -4.17 4.50
CA VAL A 8 -6.98 -2.98 4.53
C VAL A 8 -7.68 -1.73 5.03
N ILE A 9 -8.96 -1.50 4.69
CA ILE A 9 -9.71 -0.31 5.13
C ILE A 9 -9.85 -0.28 6.66
N ALA A 10 -10.36 -1.38 7.24
CA ALA A 10 -10.58 -1.47 8.69
C ALA A 10 -9.25 -1.49 9.46
N LEU A 11 -8.23 -2.18 8.94
CA LEU A 11 -6.90 -2.20 9.54
C LEU A 11 -6.26 -0.82 9.54
N ASN A 12 -6.31 -0.09 8.42
CA ASN A 12 -5.77 1.26 8.35
C ASN A 12 -6.45 2.20 9.33
N GLU A 13 -7.79 2.13 9.48
CA GLU A 13 -8.50 2.94 10.47
C GLU A 13 -8.03 2.65 11.90
N LYS A 14 -7.93 1.38 12.27
CA LYS A 14 -7.47 0.98 13.61
C LYS A 14 -6.00 1.29 13.85
N LEU A 15 -5.15 1.08 12.86
CA LEU A 15 -3.72 1.38 12.93
C LEU A 15 -3.47 2.88 12.99
N GLN A 16 -4.22 3.69 12.25
CA GLN A 16 -4.15 5.15 12.35
C GLN A 16 -4.50 5.60 13.78
N GLN A 17 -5.59 5.08 14.37
CA GLN A 17 -5.97 5.40 15.75
C GLN A 17 -4.89 5.02 16.77
N ALA A 18 -4.21 3.88 16.57
CA ALA A 18 -3.19 3.39 17.49
C ALA A 18 -1.83 4.07 17.31
N LEU A 19 -1.40 4.30 16.07
CA LEU A 19 -0.06 4.77 15.72
C LEU A 19 0.01 6.28 15.53
N ASN A 20 -1.09 6.90 15.13
CA ASN A 20 -1.19 8.34 14.93
C ASN A 20 -2.49 8.88 15.54
N PRO A 21 -2.70 8.82 16.88
CA PRO A 21 -3.94 9.23 17.51
C PRO A 21 -4.28 10.72 17.27
N ILE A 22 -5.56 11.05 17.45
CA ILE A 22 -6.07 12.42 17.40
C ILE A 22 -5.33 13.29 18.42
N SER A 23 -4.93 14.48 18.00
CA SER A 23 -4.27 15.49 18.85
C SER A 23 -4.67 16.87 18.37
N GLU A 24 -4.89 17.81 19.29
CA GLU A 24 -5.15 19.22 18.96
C GLU A 24 -4.00 19.87 18.17
N SER A 25 -2.79 19.34 18.34
CA SER A 25 -1.59 19.82 17.65
C SER A 25 -1.50 19.39 16.18
N LYS A 26 -2.37 18.48 15.72
CA LYS A 26 -2.32 17.90 14.38
C LYS A 26 -3.52 18.34 13.58
N LYS A 27 -3.27 18.80 12.36
CA LYS A 27 -4.37 19.12 11.45
C LYS A 27 -4.90 17.86 10.80
N GLU A 28 -6.17 17.93 10.41
CA GLU A 28 -6.89 16.85 9.75
C GLU A 28 -7.63 17.35 8.52
N LYS A 29 -7.79 16.48 7.54
CA LYS A 29 -8.63 16.68 6.36
C LYS A 29 -9.51 15.47 6.14
N GLN A 30 -10.82 15.67 6.19
CA GLN A 30 -11.78 14.66 5.76
C GLN A 30 -11.97 14.73 4.24
N TYR A 31 -11.93 13.55 3.60
CA TYR A 31 -12.18 13.39 2.17
C TYR A 31 -12.86 12.03 1.92
N ARG A 32 -14.07 12.05 1.35
CA ARG A 32 -14.86 10.85 1.00
C ARG A 32 -14.97 9.81 2.13
N GLY A 33 -15.12 10.26 3.37
CA GLY A 33 -15.25 9.40 4.55
C GLY A 33 -13.93 8.88 5.11
N ILE A 34 -12.78 9.25 4.54
CA ILE A 34 -11.45 9.00 5.09
C ILE A 34 -10.97 10.28 5.77
N THR A 35 -10.40 10.15 6.97
CA THR A 35 -9.73 11.25 7.66
C THR A 35 -8.24 11.09 7.47
N PHE A 36 -7.62 12.06 6.81
CA PHE A 36 -6.16 12.22 6.76
C PHE A 36 -5.72 13.15 7.88
N ARG A 37 -4.60 12.84 8.51
CA ARG A 37 -4.01 13.55 9.65
C ARG A 37 -2.52 13.73 9.39
N GLU A 38 -1.98 14.86 9.85
CA GLU A 38 -0.52 15.06 9.86
C GLU A 38 0.17 13.90 10.62
N GLY A 39 1.25 13.37 10.03
CA GLY A 39 1.95 12.17 10.47
C GLY A 39 1.42 10.86 9.91
N ASP A 40 0.33 10.87 9.12
CA ASP A 40 -0.20 9.64 8.55
C ASP A 40 0.72 9.04 7.50
N LYS A 41 0.86 7.71 7.53
CA LYS A 41 1.55 6.95 6.50
C LYS A 41 0.61 6.71 5.33
N VAL A 42 0.97 7.19 4.15
CA VAL A 42 0.14 7.17 2.94
C VAL A 42 0.88 6.58 1.75
N MET A 43 0.13 6.20 0.73
CA MET A 43 0.62 5.66 -0.53
C MET A 43 -0.11 6.31 -1.71
N GLN A 44 0.66 6.67 -2.74
CA GLN A 44 0.13 7.07 -4.04
C GLN A 44 -0.42 5.83 -4.78
N ILE A 45 -1.66 5.89 -5.29
CA ILE A 45 -2.32 4.74 -5.93
C ILE A 45 -2.52 4.89 -7.44
N LYS A 46 -2.10 6.01 -8.02
CA LYS A 46 -2.13 6.27 -9.47
C LYS A 46 -0.83 6.95 -9.90
N ASN A 47 -0.32 6.62 -11.08
CA ASN A 47 0.80 7.38 -11.64
C ASN A 47 0.33 8.78 -12.02
N ASN A 48 1.08 9.80 -11.62
CA ASN A 48 0.81 11.17 -11.96
C ASN A 48 2.11 11.86 -12.38
N TYR A 49 2.25 12.10 -13.68
CA TYR A 49 3.46 12.64 -14.32
C TYR A 49 3.55 14.16 -14.25
N ASN A 50 2.53 14.83 -13.70
CA ASN A 50 2.41 16.30 -13.69
C ASN A 50 2.55 16.87 -12.28
N ILE A 51 2.73 16.04 -11.26
CA ILE A 51 2.97 16.51 -9.89
C ILE A 51 4.44 16.87 -9.77
N GLU A 52 4.71 18.13 -9.50
CA GLU A 52 6.03 18.62 -9.16
C GLU A 52 6.44 18.13 -7.76
N TRP A 53 7.72 17.83 -7.62
CA TRP A 53 8.33 17.43 -6.37
C TRP A 53 9.68 18.10 -6.21
N THR A 54 10.07 18.33 -4.96
CA THR A 54 11.39 18.86 -4.60
C THR A 54 12.14 17.77 -3.84
N SER A 55 13.40 17.53 -4.16
CA SER A 55 14.23 16.60 -3.41
C SER A 55 14.45 17.10 -1.99
N ILE A 56 14.56 16.16 -1.06
CA ILE A 56 14.79 16.45 0.36
C ILE A 56 16.29 16.62 0.63
N THR A 57 17.15 15.98 -0.16
CA THR A 57 18.60 15.88 0.10
C THR A 57 19.45 16.71 -0.85
N VAL A 58 18.98 16.92 -2.07
CA VAL A 58 19.65 17.73 -3.09
C VAL A 58 18.75 18.88 -3.51
N ASP A 59 19.34 19.98 -3.97
CA ASP A 59 18.62 21.12 -4.53
C ASP A 59 18.18 20.81 -5.96
N GLU A 60 17.37 19.76 -6.10
CA GLU A 60 16.82 19.28 -7.36
C GLU A 60 15.30 19.25 -7.30
N GLU A 61 14.68 19.56 -8.43
CA GLU A 61 13.25 19.51 -8.63
C GLU A 61 12.93 18.58 -9.80
N GLY A 62 11.76 17.97 -9.76
CA GLY A 62 11.32 17.09 -10.83
C GLY A 62 9.81 16.97 -10.88
N VAL A 63 9.34 16.12 -11.79
CA VAL A 63 7.92 15.83 -11.97
C VAL A 63 7.70 14.33 -11.92
N GLY A 64 6.58 13.92 -11.31
CA GLY A 64 6.19 12.51 -11.25
C GLY A 64 6.07 11.94 -9.84
N VAL A 65 4.88 11.44 -9.53
CA VAL A 65 4.65 10.50 -8.42
C VAL A 65 4.06 9.22 -8.98
N PHE A 66 4.48 8.08 -8.46
CA PHE A 66 4.16 6.78 -9.02
C PHE A 66 3.30 5.95 -8.07
N ASN A 67 2.47 5.09 -8.64
CA ASN A 67 1.68 4.14 -7.90
C ASN A 67 2.61 3.21 -7.10
N GLY A 68 2.42 3.17 -5.79
CA GLY A 68 3.26 2.44 -4.86
C GLY A 68 4.23 3.31 -4.07
N ASP A 69 4.43 4.58 -4.43
CA ASP A 69 5.24 5.52 -3.64
C ASP A 69 4.61 5.65 -2.24
N ILE A 70 5.39 5.37 -1.19
CA ILE A 70 4.97 5.46 0.22
C ILE A 70 5.61 6.68 0.85
N GLY A 71 4.82 7.43 1.62
CA GLY A 71 5.28 8.63 2.30
C GLY A 71 4.51 8.90 3.58
N TYR A 72 4.79 10.06 4.15
CA TYR A 72 4.12 10.58 5.35
C TYR A 72 3.55 11.96 5.07
N ILE A 73 2.36 12.23 5.59
CA ILE A 73 1.76 13.56 5.53
C ILE A 73 2.53 14.45 6.51
N GLU A 74 3.25 15.45 6.01
CA GLU A 74 3.99 16.38 6.87
C GLU A 74 3.13 17.56 7.31
N LYS A 75 2.29 18.07 6.40
CA LYS A 75 1.51 19.28 6.65
C LYS A 75 0.19 19.24 5.92
N ILE A 76 -0.86 19.68 6.59
CA ILE A 76 -2.17 19.95 5.99
C ILE A 76 -2.42 21.46 6.07
N ASP A 77 -2.62 22.10 4.91
CA ASP A 77 -2.93 23.51 4.83
C ASP A 77 -4.35 23.72 4.32
N ALA A 78 -5.29 23.89 5.27
CA ALA A 78 -6.68 24.14 4.94
C ALA A 78 -6.93 25.50 4.26
N LYS A 79 -6.01 26.46 4.36
CA LYS A 79 -6.16 27.78 3.71
C LYS A 79 -5.82 27.70 2.23
N ASN A 80 -4.75 26.99 1.92
CA ASN A 80 -4.28 26.79 0.53
C ASN A 80 -4.87 25.54 -0.12
N GLU A 81 -5.73 24.81 0.60
CA GLU A 81 -6.34 23.54 0.18
C GLU A 81 -5.32 22.48 -0.28
N THR A 82 -4.18 22.41 0.41
CA THR A 82 -3.06 21.54 0.04
C THR A 82 -2.60 20.63 1.18
N MET A 83 -1.99 19.52 0.81
CA MET A 83 -1.38 18.54 1.69
C MET A 83 0.03 18.25 1.22
N THR A 84 1.02 18.49 2.09
CA THR A 84 2.42 18.16 1.83
C THR A 84 2.68 16.72 2.25
N ILE A 85 3.13 15.91 1.30
CA ILE A 85 3.49 14.51 1.51
C ILE A 85 4.98 14.37 1.26
N ARG A 86 5.69 13.85 2.26
CA ARG A 86 7.10 13.47 2.12
C ARG A 86 7.18 11.99 1.77
N PHE A 87 7.56 11.71 0.54
CA PHE A 87 8.01 10.39 0.10
C PHE A 87 9.49 10.20 0.47
N GLU A 88 10.06 9.03 0.21
CA GLU A 88 11.39 8.64 0.69
C GLU A 88 12.49 9.68 0.42
N ASP A 89 12.56 10.21 -0.80
CA ASP A 89 13.59 11.14 -1.28
C ASP A 89 13.04 12.49 -1.77
N LYS A 90 11.72 12.65 -1.79
CA LYS A 90 11.04 13.81 -2.39
C LYS A 90 9.86 14.31 -1.56
N SER A 91 9.65 15.61 -1.58
CA SER A 91 8.49 16.29 -1.00
C SER A 91 7.54 16.76 -2.10
N VAL A 92 6.25 16.53 -1.88
CA VAL A 92 5.19 16.78 -2.87
C VAL A 92 4.09 17.60 -2.22
N ILE A 93 3.64 18.65 -2.91
CA ILE A 93 2.44 19.40 -2.53
C ILE A 93 1.27 18.87 -3.36
N CYS A 94 0.31 18.23 -2.68
CA CYS A 94 -0.87 17.66 -3.29
C CYS A 94 -2.10 18.52 -3.00
N ASP A 95 -2.83 18.91 -4.04
CA ASP A 95 -4.10 19.60 -3.92
C ASP A 95 -5.19 18.67 -3.34
N PHE A 96 -6.08 19.20 -2.51
CA PHE A 96 -7.21 18.44 -1.95
C PHE A 96 -8.11 17.78 -3.00
N LEU A 97 -8.17 18.33 -4.20
CA LEU A 97 -8.89 17.74 -5.34
C LEU A 97 -8.33 16.39 -5.78
N ARG A 98 -7.04 16.11 -5.50
CA ARG A 98 -6.32 14.88 -5.89
C ARG A 98 -6.18 13.86 -4.75
N LEU A 99 -6.87 14.06 -3.62
CA LEU A 99 -6.84 13.11 -2.51
C LEU A 99 -7.46 11.74 -2.85
N ASP A 100 -8.16 11.59 -3.98
CA ASP A 100 -8.58 10.27 -4.48
C ASP A 100 -7.43 9.44 -5.04
N GLU A 101 -6.24 10.02 -5.22
CA GLU A 101 -5.01 9.33 -5.61
C GLU A 101 -4.17 8.86 -4.41
N ILE A 102 -4.61 9.15 -3.18
CA ILE A 102 -3.91 8.84 -1.94
C ILE A 102 -4.72 7.86 -1.09
N GLU A 103 -4.07 6.83 -0.56
CA GLU A 103 -4.65 5.92 0.44
C GLU A 103 -3.73 5.76 1.65
N HIS A 104 -4.29 5.42 2.82
CA HIS A 104 -3.50 5.01 3.99
C HIS A 104 -2.66 3.77 3.69
N ALA A 105 -1.45 3.74 4.23
CA ALA A 105 -0.45 2.72 3.97
C ALA A 105 0.11 2.08 5.25
N TYR A 106 -0.65 2.09 6.35
CA TYR A 106 -0.33 1.31 7.56
C TYR A 106 -0.46 -0.19 7.30
N ALA A 107 -1.50 -0.58 6.58
CA ALA A 107 -1.72 -1.90 6.02
C ALA A 107 -1.92 -1.76 4.52
N ILE A 108 -1.29 -2.66 3.74
CA ILE A 108 -1.44 -2.71 2.29
C ILE A 108 -1.77 -4.13 1.86
N THR A 109 -2.35 -4.27 0.68
CA THR A 109 -2.56 -5.60 0.09
C THR A 109 -1.24 -6.13 -0.46
N VAL A 110 -1.04 -7.46 -0.44
CA VAL A 110 0.13 -8.14 -1.04
C VAL A 110 0.37 -7.74 -2.51
N HIS A 111 -0.69 -7.45 -3.26
CA HIS A 111 -0.57 -6.99 -4.65
C HIS A 111 0.03 -5.59 -4.76
N LYS A 112 -0.27 -4.70 -3.80
CA LYS A 112 0.27 -3.33 -3.73
C LYS A 112 1.69 -3.28 -3.17
N SER A 113 2.19 -4.37 -2.59
CA SER A 113 3.58 -4.50 -2.14
C SER A 113 4.50 -5.13 -3.17
N GLN A 114 4.05 -5.38 -4.40
CA GLN A 114 4.89 -5.99 -5.43
C GLN A 114 6.05 -5.06 -5.77
N GLY A 115 7.28 -5.59 -5.71
CA GLY A 115 8.51 -4.81 -5.93
C GLY A 115 9.05 -4.12 -4.67
N SER A 116 8.27 -4.03 -3.59
CA SER A 116 8.73 -3.49 -2.30
C SER A 116 9.20 -4.60 -1.37
N GLU A 117 10.10 -4.28 -0.45
CA GLU A 117 10.53 -5.17 0.64
C GLU A 117 10.51 -4.39 1.96
N PHE A 118 10.26 -5.09 3.07
CA PHE A 118 10.13 -4.53 4.41
C PHE A 118 10.94 -5.38 5.40
N ASP A 119 11.51 -4.75 6.42
CA ASP A 119 12.30 -5.48 7.43
C ASP A 119 11.44 -6.54 8.15
N ALA A 120 10.20 -6.17 8.47
CA ALA A 120 9.20 -7.06 9.04
C ALA A 120 7.86 -7.02 8.28
N VAL A 121 7.25 -8.19 8.08
CA VAL A 121 5.89 -8.34 7.55
C VAL A 121 5.01 -9.01 8.59
N ILE A 122 3.89 -8.36 8.92
CA ILE A 122 2.82 -8.93 9.75
C ILE A 122 1.64 -9.26 8.83
N MET A 123 1.33 -10.55 8.71
CA MET A 123 0.25 -11.03 7.86
C MET A 123 -0.88 -11.65 8.69
N PRO A 124 -2.11 -11.14 8.58
CA PRO A 124 -3.26 -11.79 9.19
C PRO A 124 -3.66 -13.06 8.44
N MET A 125 -3.82 -14.16 9.18
CA MET A 125 -4.24 -15.48 8.69
C MET A 125 -5.70 -15.75 9.09
N TYR A 126 -6.62 -15.19 8.30
CA TYR A 126 -8.06 -15.30 8.51
C TYR A 126 -8.76 -15.78 7.23
N PRO A 127 -9.97 -16.37 7.34
CA PRO A 127 -10.75 -16.74 6.17
C PRO A 127 -10.93 -15.56 5.22
N VAL A 128 -10.48 -15.74 3.98
CA VAL A 128 -10.66 -14.78 2.89
C VAL A 128 -11.30 -15.48 1.69
N SER A 129 -11.66 -14.73 0.65
CA SER A 129 -12.16 -15.32 -0.59
C SER A 129 -11.23 -16.45 -1.06
N PRO A 130 -11.75 -17.61 -1.47
CA PRO A 130 -10.93 -18.72 -1.96
C PRO A 130 -9.97 -18.34 -3.10
N LEU A 131 -10.31 -17.31 -3.89
CA LEU A 131 -9.44 -16.76 -4.94
C LEU A 131 -8.14 -16.15 -4.41
N LEU A 132 -8.11 -15.73 -3.15
CA LEU A 132 -6.94 -15.16 -2.48
C LEU A 132 -6.22 -16.17 -1.59
N GLN A 133 -6.85 -17.28 -1.22
CA GLN A 133 -6.22 -18.33 -0.40
C GLN A 133 -5.29 -19.22 -1.23
N SER A 134 -4.30 -18.65 -1.94
CA SER A 134 -3.38 -19.42 -2.79
C SER A 134 -1.96 -19.48 -2.23
N ARG A 135 -1.25 -20.57 -2.54
CA ARG A 135 0.17 -20.73 -2.19
C ARG A 135 1.02 -19.59 -2.74
N ASN A 136 0.73 -19.14 -3.97
CA ASN A 136 1.46 -18.06 -4.61
C ASN A 136 1.30 -16.73 -3.86
N LEU A 137 0.10 -16.43 -3.35
CA LEU A 137 -0.11 -15.20 -2.58
C LEU A 137 0.67 -15.25 -1.26
N LEU A 138 0.62 -16.39 -0.56
CA LEU A 138 1.35 -16.62 0.69
C LEU A 138 2.88 -16.50 0.47
N TYR A 139 3.39 -17.16 -0.57
CA TYR A 139 4.80 -17.07 -0.96
C TYR A 139 5.21 -15.62 -1.25
N THR A 140 4.39 -14.91 -2.05
CA THR A 140 4.64 -13.50 -2.37
C THR A 140 4.71 -12.65 -1.11
N SER A 141 3.77 -12.82 -0.16
CA SER A 141 3.80 -12.05 1.09
C SER A 141 5.00 -12.36 1.98
N ILE A 142 5.38 -13.64 2.10
CA ILE A 142 6.52 -14.05 2.92
C ILE A 142 7.81 -13.45 2.36
N THR A 143 7.98 -13.51 1.04
CA THR A 143 9.15 -12.95 0.31
C THR A 143 9.15 -11.42 0.21
N ARG A 144 8.21 -10.72 0.85
CA ARG A 144 8.33 -9.26 1.06
C ARG A 144 9.09 -8.92 2.34
N ALA A 145 9.25 -9.87 3.27
CA ALA A 145 10.01 -9.66 4.49
C ALA A 145 11.50 -9.92 4.27
N LYS A 146 12.35 -9.01 4.74
CA LYS A 146 13.81 -9.17 4.75
C LYS A 146 14.28 -9.96 5.96
N GLU A 147 13.70 -9.70 7.14
CA GLU A 147 14.21 -10.23 8.41
C GLU A 147 13.16 -11.02 9.19
N LEU A 148 11.91 -10.54 9.24
CA LEU A 148 10.89 -11.13 10.11
C LEU A 148 9.53 -11.28 9.42
N VAL A 149 8.92 -12.47 9.56
CA VAL A 149 7.52 -12.73 9.21
C VAL A 149 6.74 -13.11 10.46
N VAL A 150 5.65 -12.40 10.72
CA VAL A 150 4.70 -12.72 11.79
C VAL A 150 3.35 -13.06 11.17
N LEU A 151 2.89 -14.29 11.35
CA LEU A 151 1.58 -14.74 10.90
C LEU A 151 0.60 -14.72 12.08
N VAL A 152 -0.49 -13.97 11.97
CA VAL A 152 -1.45 -13.76 13.07
C VAL A 152 -2.81 -14.30 12.71
N GLY A 153 -3.23 -15.42 13.30
CA GLY A 153 -4.57 -15.95 13.11
C GLY A 153 -4.62 -17.47 13.24
N ARG A 154 -5.37 -18.12 12.35
CA ARG A 154 -5.64 -19.56 12.41
C ARG A 154 -4.61 -20.35 11.61
N GLU A 155 -4.01 -21.35 12.23
CA GLU A 155 -3.09 -22.28 11.57
C GLU A 155 -3.76 -23.03 10.40
N SER A 156 -5.05 -23.32 10.50
CA SER A 156 -5.81 -23.95 9.40
C SER A 156 -5.79 -23.15 8.10
N GLU A 157 -5.73 -21.82 8.18
CA GLU A 157 -5.66 -20.94 7.00
C GLU A 157 -4.29 -21.02 6.34
N LEU A 158 -3.23 -21.17 7.13
CA LEU A 158 -1.88 -21.40 6.63
C LEU A 158 -1.83 -22.71 5.85
N ILE A 159 -2.29 -23.81 6.45
CA ILE A 159 -2.33 -25.13 5.82
C ILE A 159 -3.14 -25.09 4.52
N THR A 160 -4.32 -24.45 4.56
CA THR A 160 -5.17 -24.30 3.38
C THR A 160 -4.45 -23.55 2.25
N MET A 161 -3.77 -22.44 2.56
CA MET A 161 -3.02 -21.68 1.56
C MET A 161 -1.81 -22.45 1.04
N THR A 162 -1.10 -23.20 1.89
CA THR A 162 0.02 -24.04 1.46
C THR A 162 -0.46 -25.17 0.57
N ASP A 163 -1.61 -25.79 0.83
CA ASP A 163 -2.11 -26.90 0.02
C ASP A 163 -2.78 -26.45 -1.28
N ASN A 164 -3.22 -25.18 -1.34
CA ASN A 164 -3.86 -24.63 -2.53
C ASN A 164 -2.84 -24.26 -3.62
N VAL A 165 -2.41 -25.28 -4.36
CA VAL A 165 -1.58 -25.18 -5.58
C VAL A 165 -2.43 -24.86 -6.81
N TYR A 166 -3.61 -24.25 -6.65
CA TYR A 166 -4.45 -23.90 -7.80
C TYR A 166 -3.74 -22.84 -8.66
N ASP A 167 -2.97 -23.35 -9.61
CA ASP A 167 -2.31 -22.59 -10.64
C ASP A 167 -3.36 -22.32 -11.71
N LYS A 168 -3.90 -21.11 -11.70
CA LYS A 168 -4.90 -20.67 -12.67
C LYS A 168 -4.25 -20.79 -14.05
N ARG A 169 -4.53 -21.89 -14.78
CA ARG A 169 -3.92 -22.16 -16.09
C ARG A 169 -4.02 -20.91 -16.95
N ARG A 170 -2.87 -20.29 -17.20
CA ARG A 170 -2.77 -19.12 -18.07
C ARG A 170 -2.68 -19.62 -19.51
N PHE A 171 -3.77 -19.48 -20.24
CA PHE A 171 -3.78 -19.73 -21.67
C PHE A 171 -2.95 -18.63 -22.36
N SER A 172 -1.75 -19.00 -22.80
CA SER A 172 -0.86 -18.12 -23.56
C SER A 172 -0.22 -18.90 -24.69
N MET A 173 -0.21 -18.31 -25.90
CA MET A 173 0.48 -18.89 -27.06
C MET A 173 2.00 -18.64 -27.04
N LEU A 174 2.53 -17.95 -26.02
CA LEU A 174 3.96 -17.65 -25.97
C LEU A 174 4.83 -18.90 -26.04
N ASN A 175 4.49 -19.95 -25.29
CA ASN A 175 5.24 -21.22 -25.33
C ASN A 175 5.15 -21.89 -26.71
N ALA A 176 3.99 -21.83 -27.37
CA ALA A 176 3.85 -22.37 -28.73
C ALA A 176 4.72 -21.58 -29.73
N ARG A 177 4.68 -20.24 -29.68
CA ARG A 177 5.48 -19.39 -30.58
C ARG A 177 6.99 -19.55 -30.39
N LEU A 178 7.45 -19.63 -29.13
CA LEU A 178 8.86 -19.88 -28.82
C LEU A 178 9.35 -21.23 -29.36
N ARG A 179 8.50 -22.26 -29.39
CA ARG A 179 8.82 -23.57 -29.97
C ARG A 179 8.83 -23.56 -31.49
N ASP A 180 7.99 -22.74 -32.11
CA ASP A 180 7.87 -22.62 -33.56
C ASP A 180 8.93 -21.68 -34.19
N GLY A 181 9.82 -21.08 -33.38
CA GLY A 181 10.92 -20.23 -33.86
C GLY A 181 10.48 -18.93 -34.55
N LYS A 182 9.27 -18.42 -34.24
CA LYS A 182 8.75 -17.13 -34.71
C LYS A 182 8.69 -16.09 -33.60
#